data_AF-A0A1I0NFX0-F1
#
_entry.id   AF-A0A1I0NFX0-F1
#
_cell.length_a   1.000
_cell.length_b   1.000
_cell.length_c   1.000
_cell.angle_alpha   90.00
_cell.angle_beta   90.00
_cell.angle_gamma   90.00
#
_symmetry.space_group_name_H-M   'P 1'
#
loop_
_entity.id
_entity.type
_entity.pdbx_description
1 polymer ?
#
loop_
_entity_poly.entity_id
_entity_poly.type
_entity_poly.pdbx_seq_one_letter_code
_entity_poly.pdbx_strand_id
1 'polypeptide(L)'
;MIINFFETAEGLDKRAVQGGIYHVELLKKGEEQAISLYIGESVWIIERCGIHLYAFFENPSYFGLTKIDLEDDSLILKFSFREKIEGKKSVLSIGKYKEAELRYIKEDNPITQLSTSDNQIRNIDEKVRRVQDEMKKFGFR
;
A
#
# COMPACT_ATOMS: atom_id res chain seq x y z
N MET A 1 14.34 8.20 0.13
CA MET A 1 13.44 7.06 -0.11
C MET A 1 13.36 6.72 -1.58
N ILE A 2 13.29 5.44 -1.91
CA ILE A 2 13.11 4.91 -3.26
C ILE A 2 11.62 4.57 -3.47
N ILE A 3 11.09 4.85 -4.66
CA ILE A 3 9.76 4.40 -5.06
C ILE A 3 9.92 3.21 -5.99
N ASN A 4 9.42 2.04 -5.59
CA ASN A 4 9.26 0.90 -6.47
C ASN A 4 7.80 0.86 -6.95
N PHE A 5 7.54 1.38 -8.15
CA PHE A 5 6.18 1.50 -8.66
C PHE A 5 5.89 0.42 -9.70
N PHE A 6 5.43 -0.75 -9.24
CA PHE A 6 5.18 -1.93 -10.07
C PHE A 6 6.42 -2.35 -10.89
N GLU A 7 7.61 -2.26 -10.31
CA GLU A 7 8.84 -2.61 -11.02
C GLU A 7 9.09 -4.12 -10.97
N THR A 8 9.54 -4.65 -12.11
CA THR A 8 10.00 -6.02 -12.30
C THR A 8 11.34 -6.00 -13.03
N ALA A 9 12.00 -7.15 -13.13
CA ALA A 9 13.24 -7.27 -13.91
C ALA A 9 13.07 -6.89 -15.40
N GLU A 10 11.84 -6.97 -15.93
CA GLU A 10 11.51 -6.65 -17.32
C GLU A 10 10.93 -5.23 -17.50
N GLY A 11 10.97 -4.40 -16.45
CA GLY A 11 10.34 -3.08 -16.42
C GLY A 11 8.99 -3.10 -15.68
N LEU A 12 8.01 -2.36 -16.19
CA LEU A 12 6.70 -2.21 -15.54
C LEU A 12 5.91 -3.53 -15.54
N ASP A 13 5.35 -3.92 -14.38
CA ASP A 13 4.45 -5.06 -14.26
C ASP A 13 3.18 -4.83 -15.08
N LYS A 14 3.07 -5.52 -16.22
CA LYS A 14 1.93 -5.40 -17.14
C LYS A 14 0.60 -5.81 -16.50
N ARG A 15 0.60 -6.49 -15.35
CA ARG A 15 -0.64 -6.81 -14.62
C ARG A 15 -1.24 -5.60 -13.93
N ALA A 16 -0.44 -4.57 -13.64
CA ALA A 16 -0.89 -3.34 -13.00
C ALA A 16 -1.85 -2.50 -13.88
N VAL A 17 -1.89 -2.74 -15.19
CA VAL A 17 -2.88 -2.09 -16.08
C VAL A 17 -4.26 -2.76 -16.02
N GLN A 18 -4.38 -3.88 -15.31
CA GLN A 18 -5.61 -4.65 -15.18
C GLN A 18 -6.37 -4.27 -13.90
N GLY A 19 -7.60 -4.77 -13.81
CA GLY A 19 -8.40 -4.68 -12.61
C GLY A 19 -8.05 -5.78 -11.60
N GLY A 20 -8.01 -5.40 -10.32
CA GLY A 20 -7.77 -6.33 -9.24
C GLY A 20 -7.33 -5.66 -7.94
N ILE A 21 -6.53 -6.38 -7.16
CA ILE A 21 -6.01 -5.98 -5.86
C ILE A 21 -4.56 -5.53 -5.98
N TYR A 22 -4.22 -4.43 -5.32
CA TYR A 22 -2.86 -3.93 -5.16
C TYR A 22 -2.47 -3.82 -3.69
N HIS A 23 -1.16 -3.85 -3.45
CA HIS A 23 -0.57 -3.80 -2.13
C HIS A 23 0.51 -2.72 -2.10
N VAL A 24 0.45 -1.88 -1.07
CA VAL A 24 1.47 -0.88 -0.76
C VAL A 24 2.22 -1.34 0.48
N GLU A 25 3.53 -1.47 0.34
CA GLU A 25 4.43 -1.98 1.37
C GLU A 25 5.58 -0.99 1.59
N LEU A 26 6.07 -0.91 2.82
CA LEU A 26 7.33 -0.26 3.14
C LEU A 26 8.38 -1.33 3.39
N LEU A 27 9.52 -1.22 2.71
CA LEU A 27 10.67 -2.09 2.88
C LEU A 27 11.89 -1.27 3.27
N LYS A 28 12.90 -1.94 3.82
CA LYS A 28 14.23 -1.39 4.04
C LYS A 28 15.28 -2.28 3.38
N LYS A 29 16.25 -1.68 2.71
CA LYS A 29 17.39 -2.40 2.13
C LYS A 29 18.11 -3.21 3.22
N GLY A 30 18.30 -4.49 2.96
CA GLY A 30 18.99 -5.39 3.88
C GLY A 30 18.10 -6.02 4.96
N GLU A 31 16.86 -5.57 5.11
CA GLU A 31 15.88 -6.19 6.00
C GLU A 31 14.96 -7.13 5.23
N GLU A 32 14.62 -8.26 5.84
CA GLU A 32 13.69 -9.24 5.25
C GLU A 32 12.23 -8.85 5.49
N GLN A 33 11.94 -8.15 6.58
CA GLN A 33 10.58 -7.79 6.95
C GLN A 33 10.08 -6.61 6.11
N ALA A 34 8.82 -6.71 5.67
CA ALA A 34 8.09 -5.61 5.06
C ALA A 34 6.95 -5.17 5.98
N ILE A 35 6.66 -3.87 5.99
CA ILE A 35 5.50 -3.31 6.69
C ILE A 35 4.39 -3.15 5.67
N SER A 36 3.31 -3.93 5.82
CA SER A 36 2.10 -3.80 5.04
C SER A 36 1.42 -2.46 5.38
N LEU A 37 1.37 -1.53 4.42
CA LEU A 37 0.81 -0.20 4.66
C LEU A 37 -0.66 -0.15 4.26
N TYR A 38 -0.99 -0.58 3.05
CA TYR A 38 -2.33 -0.39 2.48
C TYR A 38 -2.63 -1.44 1.42
N ILE A 39 -3.88 -1.93 1.41
CA ILE A 39 -4.43 -2.81 0.40
C ILE A 39 -5.67 -2.13 -0.18
N GLY A 40 -5.75 -2.14 -1.50
CA GLY A 40 -6.87 -1.57 -2.20
C GLY A 40 -7.22 -2.34 -3.45
N GLU A 41 -8.38 -2.01 -3.99
CA GLU A 41 -8.88 -2.58 -5.22
C GLU A 41 -9.20 -1.51 -6.27
N SER A 42 -8.98 -1.82 -7.54
CA SER A 42 -9.30 -0.92 -8.64
C SER A 42 -9.53 -1.68 -9.94
N VAL A 43 -10.38 -1.14 -10.80
CA VAL A 43 -10.48 -1.57 -12.21
C VAL A 43 -9.26 -1.16 -13.04
N TRP A 44 -8.54 -0.12 -12.60
CA TRP A 44 -7.30 0.38 -13.17
C TRP A 44 -6.31 0.58 -12.02
N ILE A 45 -5.54 -0.47 -11.70
CA ILE A 45 -4.65 -0.47 -10.53
C ILE A 45 -3.60 0.65 -10.64
N ILE A 46 -2.90 0.73 -11.78
CA ILE A 46 -1.80 1.68 -11.95
C ILE A 46 -2.22 3.14 -11.80
N GLU A 47 -3.37 3.51 -12.35
CA GLU A 47 -3.93 4.87 -12.22
C GLU A 47 -4.24 5.18 -10.76
N ARG A 48 -4.93 4.24 -10.07
CA ARG A 48 -5.30 4.41 -8.67
C ARG A 48 -4.09 4.55 -7.76
N CYS A 49 -3.06 3.73 -7.99
CA CYS A 49 -1.81 3.81 -7.25
C CYS A 49 -1.03 5.10 -7.57
N GLY A 50 -1.13 5.65 -8.78
CA GLY A 50 -0.57 6.96 -9.12
C GLY A 50 -1.19 8.09 -8.28
N ILE A 51 -2.51 8.05 -8.08
CA ILE A 51 -3.22 9.00 -7.20
C ILE A 51 -2.73 8.86 -5.75
N HIS A 52 -2.56 7.64 -5.26
CA HIS A 52 -2.01 7.39 -3.92
C HIS A 52 -0.58 7.92 -3.78
N LEU A 53 0.27 7.71 -4.78
CA LEU A 53 1.64 8.20 -4.80
C LEU A 53 1.68 9.73 -4.78
N TYR A 54 0.82 10.40 -5.55
CA TYR A 54 0.69 11.86 -5.53
C TYR A 54 0.27 12.36 -4.13
N ALA A 55 -0.79 11.79 -3.56
CA ALA A 55 -1.26 12.17 -2.22
C ALA A 55 -0.20 11.95 -1.13
N PHE A 56 0.60 10.90 -1.28
CA PHE A 56 1.72 10.61 -0.39
C PHE A 56 2.85 11.65 -0.49
N PHE A 57 3.21 12.12 -1.69
CA PHE A 57 4.23 13.17 -1.83
C PHE A 57 3.75 14.53 -1.31
N GLU A 58 2.45 14.85 -1.46
CA GLU A 58 1.85 16.03 -0.83
C GLU A 58 1.92 15.96 0.69
N ASN A 59 1.65 14.78 1.26
CA ASN A 59 1.71 14.55 2.70
C ASN A 59 2.12 13.10 3.02
N PRO A 60 3.36 12.84 3.47
CA PRO A 60 3.83 11.48 3.73
C PRO A 60 3.04 10.78 4.85
N SER A 61 2.39 11.55 5.73
CA SER A 61 1.48 11.02 6.74
C SER A 61 0.26 10.31 6.13
N TYR A 62 0.02 10.43 4.82
CA TYR A 62 -0.94 9.63 4.07
C TYR A 62 -0.75 8.13 4.33
N PHE A 63 0.50 7.66 4.34
CA PHE A 63 0.88 6.29 4.73
C PHE A 63 1.57 6.22 6.10
N GLY A 64 1.39 7.22 6.96
CA GLY A 64 1.98 7.25 8.30
C GLY A 64 3.49 7.52 8.35
N LEU A 65 4.09 7.99 7.26
CA LEU A 65 5.48 8.41 7.21
C LEU A 65 5.64 9.90 7.53
N THR A 66 6.87 10.28 7.84
CA THR A 66 7.27 11.66 8.10
C THR A 66 8.11 12.20 6.94
N LYS A 67 8.33 13.52 6.89
CA LYS A 67 9.20 14.12 5.87
C LYS A 67 10.64 13.60 5.95
N ILE A 68 11.12 13.28 7.15
CA ILE A 68 12.46 12.71 7.37
C ILE A 68 12.57 11.32 6.71
N ASP A 69 11.50 10.52 6.70
CA ASP A 69 11.51 9.21 6.02
C ASP A 69 11.73 9.33 4.51
N LEU A 70 11.27 10.43 3.91
CA LEU A 70 11.44 10.68 2.47
C LEU A 70 12.92 10.86 2.09
N GLU A 71 13.74 11.30 3.05
CA GLU A 71 15.17 11.54 2.85
C GLU A 71 16.01 10.25 3.00
N ASP A 72 15.47 9.21 3.64
CA ASP A 72 16.19 7.94 3.87
C ASP A 72 16.19 7.07 2.59
N ASP A 73 17.34 6.90 1.95
CA ASP A 73 17.53 6.12 0.73
C ASP A 73 17.58 4.61 0.94
N SER A 74 17.57 4.15 2.20
CA SER A 74 17.42 2.74 2.56
C SER A 74 15.96 2.28 2.52
N LEU A 75 15.00 3.22 2.67
CA LEU A 75 13.58 2.92 2.61
C LEU A 75 13.08 2.84 1.17
N ILE A 76 12.20 1.86 0.92
CA ILE A 76 11.55 1.61 -0.36
C ILE A 76 10.04 1.60 -0.13
N LEU A 77 9.32 2.52 -0.76
CA LEU A 77 7.86 2.45 -0.85
C LEU A 77 7.49 1.67 -2.11
N LYS A 78 6.94 0.47 -1.93
CA LYS A 78 6.64 -0.47 -3.01
C LYS A 78 5.15 -0.55 -3.28
N PHE A 79 4.78 -0.40 -4.54
CA PHE A 79 3.45 -0.68 -5.06
C PHE A 79 3.52 -1.96 -5.89
N SER A 80 2.73 -2.96 -5.52
CA SER A 80 2.75 -4.25 -6.19
C SER A 80 1.35 -4.74 -6.54
N PHE A 81 1.29 -5.55 -7.59
CA PHE A 81 0.10 -6.26 -7.99
C PHE A 81 -0.08 -7.49 -7.10
N ARG A 82 -1.28 -7.69 -6.55
CA ARG A 82 -1.58 -8.81 -5.64
C ARG A 82 -2.42 -9.89 -6.32
N GLU A 83 -3.57 -9.53 -6.89
CA GLU A 83 -4.50 -10.48 -7.52
C GLU A 83 -5.23 -9.86 -8.70
N LYS A 84 -5.46 -10.64 -9.76
CA LYS A 84 -6.30 -10.25 -10.90
C LYS A 84 -7.74 -10.57 -10.55
N ILE A 85 -8.65 -9.61 -10.69
CA ILE A 85 -10.08 -9.89 -10.56
C ILE A 85 -10.76 -9.72 -11.92
N GLU A 86 -11.26 -10.84 -12.45
CA GLU A 86 -12.00 -10.84 -13.71
C GLU A 86 -13.48 -10.49 -13.52
N GLY A 87 -14.02 -9.78 -14.50
CA GLY A 87 -15.42 -9.37 -14.53
C GLY A 87 -15.62 -7.91 -14.16
N LYS A 88 -16.89 -7.52 -14.01
CA LYS A 88 -17.28 -6.14 -13.72
C LYS A 88 -17.17 -5.89 -12.21
N LYS A 89 -16.53 -4.79 -11.85
CA LYS A 89 -16.61 -4.24 -10.50
C LYS A 89 -18.04 -3.78 -10.24
N SER A 90 -18.60 -4.21 -9.12
CA SER A 90 -19.91 -3.75 -8.68
C SER A 90 -19.82 -2.27 -8.26
N VAL A 91 -20.88 -1.51 -8.55
CA VAL A 91 -21.01 -0.12 -8.08
C VAL A 91 -21.40 -0.08 -6.59
N LEU A 92 -22.10 -1.12 -6.14
CA LEU A 92 -22.33 -1.36 -4.71
C LEU A 92 -21.06 -2.00 -4.15
N SER A 93 -20.56 -1.56 -2.99
CA SER A 93 -19.34 -2.06 -2.32
C SER A 93 -19.46 -3.52 -1.85
N ILE A 94 -19.69 -4.44 -2.80
CA ILE A 94 -19.95 -5.87 -2.67
C ILE A 94 -19.39 -6.61 -3.90
N GLY A 95 -19.25 -7.93 -3.80
CA GLY A 95 -18.78 -8.78 -4.90
C GLY A 95 -17.27 -8.96 -4.92
N LYS A 96 -16.77 -9.63 -5.97
CA LYS A 96 -15.42 -10.21 -6.03
C LYS A 96 -14.27 -9.27 -5.64
N TYR A 97 -14.32 -8.02 -6.13
CA TYR A 97 -13.30 -7.02 -5.79
C TYR A 97 -13.27 -6.74 -4.29
N LYS A 98 -14.45 -6.49 -3.69
CA LYS A 98 -14.56 -6.16 -2.28
C LYS A 98 -14.24 -7.36 -1.39
N GLU A 99 -14.70 -8.55 -1.78
CA GLU A 99 -14.44 -9.79 -1.06
C GLU A 99 -12.94 -10.12 -1.04
N ALA A 100 -12.25 -9.97 -2.17
CA ALA A 100 -10.80 -10.18 -2.26
C ALA A 100 -10.02 -9.13 -1.47
N GLU A 101 -10.42 -7.85 -1.55
CA GLU A 101 -9.81 -6.77 -0.77
C GLU A 101 -9.90 -7.05 0.74
N LEU A 102 -11.10 -7.36 1.25
CA LEU A 102 -11.31 -7.63 2.68
C LEU A 102 -10.57 -8.89 3.15
N ARG A 103 -10.45 -9.91 2.28
CA ARG A 103 -9.64 -11.10 2.56
C ARG A 103 -8.18 -10.71 2.77
N TYR A 104 -7.58 -9.96 1.85
CA TYR A 104 -6.18 -9.56 1.98
C TYR A 104 -5.95 -8.56 3.12
N ILE A 105 -6.88 -7.65 3.41
CA ILE A 105 -6.79 -6.80 4.60
C ILE A 105 -6.71 -7.65 5.88
N LYS A 106 -7.46 -8.76 5.95
CA LYS A 106 -7.40 -9.67 7.09
C LYS A 106 -6.10 -10.49 7.15
N GLU A 107 -5.59 -10.92 6.00
CA GLU A 107 -4.37 -11.73 5.90
C GLU A 107 -3.09 -10.92 6.17
N ASP A 108 -2.96 -9.77 5.51
CA ASP A 108 -1.75 -8.95 5.51
C ASP A 108 -1.78 -7.82 6.56
N ASN A 109 -2.93 -7.61 7.22
CA ASN A 109 -3.15 -6.65 8.31
C ASN A 109 -2.49 -5.26 8.10
N PRO A 110 -2.85 -4.53 7.02
CA PRO A 110 -2.23 -3.26 6.67
C PRO A 110 -2.36 -2.22 7.78
N ILE A 111 -1.24 -1.71 8.26
CA ILE A 111 -1.16 -0.94 9.51
C ILE A 111 -1.88 0.42 9.43
N THR A 112 -2.10 0.94 8.22
CA THR A 112 -2.78 2.22 8.01
C THR A 112 -4.29 2.11 7.82
N GLN A 113 -4.83 0.88 7.77
CA GLN A 113 -6.26 0.61 7.60
C GLN A 113 -6.89 0.05 8.88
N LEU A 114 -8.22 0.08 8.90
CA LEU A 114 -9.00 -0.66 9.90
C LEU A 114 -8.96 -2.15 9.55
N SER A 115 -8.87 -3.02 10.55
CA SER A 115 -8.83 -4.48 10.32
C SER A 115 -10.13 -5.04 9.72
N THR A 116 -11.22 -4.29 9.78
CA THR A 116 -12.55 -4.70 9.32
C THR A 116 -13.00 -3.98 8.04
N SER A 117 -12.20 -3.04 7.51
CA SER A 117 -12.57 -2.24 6.36
C SER A 117 -11.35 -1.67 5.65
N ASP A 118 -11.49 -1.46 4.34
CA ASP A 118 -10.60 -0.68 3.47
C ASP A 118 -10.36 0.77 3.88
N ASN A 119 -11.16 1.30 4.82
CA ASN A 119 -10.97 2.65 5.30
C ASN A 119 -9.62 2.81 6.00
N GLN A 120 -8.87 3.82 5.58
CA GLN A 120 -7.70 4.26 6.33
C GLN A 120 -8.09 4.86 7.68
N ILE A 121 -7.18 4.75 8.64
CA ILE A 121 -7.28 5.42 9.93
C ILE A 121 -7.35 6.93 9.69
N ARG A 122 -8.46 7.55 10.13
CA ARG A 122 -8.71 8.98 9.95
C ARG A 122 -7.83 9.86 10.82
N ASN A 123 -7.50 9.39 12.03
CA ASN A 123 -6.58 10.09 12.90
C ASN A 123 -5.15 9.96 12.36
N ILE A 124 -4.63 11.06 11.84
CA ILE A 124 -3.30 11.09 11.21
C ILE A 124 -2.19 10.84 12.23
N ASP A 125 -2.29 11.42 13.43
CA ASP A 125 -1.28 11.23 14.48
C ASP A 125 -1.23 9.78 14.95
N GLU A 126 -2.40 9.13 15.08
CA GLU A 126 -2.48 7.70 15.39
C GLU A 126 -1.83 6.85 14.27
N LYS A 127 -2.17 7.13 13.01
CA LYS A 127 -1.63 6.41 11.85
C LYS A 127 -0.11 6.55 11.77
N VAL A 128 0.41 7.77 11.91
CA VAL A 128 1.86 8.03 11.95
C VAL A 128 2.50 7.28 13.11
N ARG A 129 1.96 7.40 14.33
CA ARG A 129 2.51 6.70 15.49
C ARG A 129 2.59 5.19 15.26
N ARG A 130 1.52 4.56 14.76
CA ARG A 130 1.50 3.11 14.49
C ARG A 130 2.60 2.69 13.52
N VAL A 131 2.75 3.40 12.40
CA VAL A 131 3.80 3.10 11.41
C VAL A 131 5.19 3.30 11.99
N GLN A 132 5.43 4.41 12.70
CA GLN A 132 6.73 4.71 13.29
C GLN A 132 7.11 3.71 14.40
N ASP A 133 6.14 3.25 15.19
CA ASP A 133 6.36 2.20 16.19
C ASP A 133 6.73 0.86 15.52
N GLU A 134 6.09 0.52 14.39
CA GLU A 134 6.39 -0.71 13.65
C GLU A 134 7.76 -0.64 12.97
N MET A 135 8.12 0.51 12.41
CA MET A 135 9.46 0.75 11.85
C MET A 135 10.56 0.51 12.88
N LYS A 136 10.39 0.97 14.13
CA LYS A 136 11.35 0.71 15.21
C LYS A 136 11.46 -0.78 15.55
N LYS A 137 10.34 -1.50 15.56
CA LYS A 137 10.35 -2.95 15.85
C LYS A 137 11.12 -3.75 14.80
N PHE A 138 11.03 -3.35 13.54
CA PHE A 138 11.68 -4.04 12.42
C PHE A 138 13.06 -3.47 12.09
N GLY A 139 13.64 -2.61 12.94
CA GLY A 139 14.99 -2.06 12.71
C GLY A 139 15.06 -1.07 11.55
N PHE A 140 13.93 -0.53 11.10
CA PHE A 140 13.93 0.48 10.06
C PHE A 140 14.49 1.81 10.57
N ARG A 141 14.49 1.99 11.89
CA ARG A 141 15.06 3.12 12.62
C ARG A 141 15.70 2.66 13.92
#